data_AF-A0A7K1LAJ6-F1
#
_entry.id   AF-A0A7K1LAJ6-F1
#
_cell.length_a   1.000
_cell.length_b   1.000
_cell.length_c   1.000
_cell.angle_alpha   90.00
_cell.angle_beta   90.00
_cell.angle_gamma   90.00
#
_symmetry.space_group_name_H-M   'P 1'
#
loop_
_entity.id
_entity.type
_entity.pdbx_description
1 polymer ?
#
loop_
_entity_poly.entity_id
_entity_poly.type
_entity_poly.pdbx_seq_one_letter_code
_entity_poly.pdbx_strand_id
1 'polypeptide(L)' 'MTKPDPDADYWTLQDVADHYGIKYASARRYRARGELPPEDKQFGRSPVWRPATILAHQRPGQGARTDLQEDTKT' A
#
# COMPACT_ATOMS: atom_id res chain seq x y z
N MET A 1 2.82 -12.21 -5.74
CA MET A 1 3.25 -10.81 -5.57
C MET A 1 3.90 -10.75 -4.21
N THR A 2 5.13 -10.23 -4.13
CA THR A 2 5.91 -10.24 -2.90
C THR A 2 5.41 -9.11 -1.99
N LYS A 3 5.05 -9.43 -0.74
CA LYS A 3 4.73 -8.41 0.26
C LYS A 3 5.92 -7.46 0.43
N PRO A 4 5.71 -6.14 0.49
CA PRO A 4 6.78 -5.21 0.77
C PRO A 4 7.30 -5.42 2.20
N ASP A 5 8.57 -5.08 2.40
CA ASP A 5 9.21 -5.17 3.70
C ASP A 5 8.57 -4.19 4.70
N PRO A 6 8.01 -4.67 5.83
CA PRO A 6 7.33 -3.81 6.80
C PRO A 6 8.27 -2.92 7.62
N ASP A 7 9.57 -3.23 7.65
CA ASP A 7 10.60 -2.50 8.39
C ASP A 7 11.30 -1.42 7.53
N ALA A 8 10.97 -1.32 6.24
CA ALA A 8 11.45 -0.28 5.36
C ALA A 8 11.01 1.11 5.84
N ASP A 9 11.92 2.09 5.84
CA ASP A 9 11.58 3.47 6.24
C ASP A 9 10.42 4.06 5.42
N TYR A 10 10.36 3.71 4.13
CA TYR A 10 9.38 4.25 3.19
C TYR A 10 8.94 3.22 2.15
N TRP A 11 7.64 3.16 1.93
CA TRP A 11 6.96 2.42 0.87
C TRP A 11 6.66 3.34 -0.30
N THR A 12 6.97 2.85 -1.50
CA THR A 12 6.54 3.46 -2.75
C THR A 12 5.10 3.11 -3.06
N LEU A 13 4.52 3.75 -4.07
CA LEU A 13 3.17 3.41 -4.54
C LEU A 13 3.08 1.95 -5.04
N GLN A 14 4.20 1.35 -5.45
CA GLN A 14 4.26 -0.07 -5.80
C GLN A 14 4.17 -0.95 -4.55
N ASP A 15 4.96 -0.67 -3.52
CA ASP A 15 4.89 -1.38 -2.23
C ASP A 15 3.49 -1.31 -1.63
N VAL A 16 2.87 -0.13 -1.68
CA VAL A 16 1.47 0.05 -1.28
C VAL A 16 0.55 -0.85 -2.10
N ALA A 17 0.73 -0.93 -3.42
CA ALA A 17 -0.07 -1.80 -4.27
C ALA A 17 0.10 -3.28 -3.90
N ASP A 18 1.34 -3.73 -3.67
CA ASP A 18 1.68 -5.09 -3.28
C ASP A 18 1.14 -5.46 -1.89
N HIS A 19 1.30 -4.59 -0.89
CA HIS A 19 0.73 -4.76 0.47
C HIS A 19 -0.76 -5.03 0.39
N TYR A 20 -1.43 -4.28 -0.48
CA TYR A 20 -2.85 -4.36 -0.62
C TYR A 20 -3.35 -5.37 -1.67
N GLY A 21 -2.44 -6.11 -2.31
CA GLY A 21 -2.79 -7.12 -3.31
C GLY A 21 -3.48 -6.57 -4.57
N ILE A 22 -3.20 -5.32 -4.95
CA ILE A 22 -3.79 -4.67 -6.13
C ILE A 22 -2.74 -4.32 -7.18
N LYS A 23 -3.19 -4.04 -8.41
CA LYS A 23 -2.32 -3.51 -9.46
C LYS A 23 -1.86 -2.08 -9.13
N TYR A 24 -0.63 -1.74 -9.51
CA TYR A 24 -0.09 -0.37 -9.40
C TYR A 24 -1.03 0.70 -9.99
N ALA A 25 -1.66 0.42 -11.13
CA ALA A 25 -2.62 1.33 -11.77
C ALA A 25 -3.85 1.61 -10.88
N SER A 26 -4.30 0.63 -10.09
CA SER A 26 -5.39 0.80 -9.11
C SER A 26 -4.92 1.65 -7.93
N ALA A 27 -3.71 1.42 -7.41
CA ALA A 27 -3.12 2.24 -6.34
C ALA A 27 -2.98 3.70 -6.79
N ARG A 28 -2.54 3.94 -8.02
CA ARG A 28 -2.46 5.28 -8.63
C ARG A 28 -3.82 5.96 -8.72
N ARG A 29 -4.89 5.23 -9.04
CA ARG A 29 -6.26 5.76 -9.05
C ARG A 29 -6.74 6.12 -7.65
N TYR A 30 -6.46 5.28 -6.64
CA TYR A 30 -6.80 5.60 -5.25
C TYR A 30 -6.09 6.86 -4.77
N ARG A 31 -4.79 7.02 -5.08
CA ARG A 31 -4.09 8.28 -4.81
C ARG A 31 -4.76 9.47 -5.49
N ALA A 32 -5.05 9.36 -6.79
CA ALA A 32 -5.66 10.45 -7.56
C ALA A 32 -7.06 10.85 -7.06
N ARG A 33 -7.77 9.91 -6.42
CA ARG A 33 -9.08 10.15 -5.80
C ARG A 33 -9.02 10.59 -4.34
N GLY A 34 -7.83 10.65 -3.73
CA GLY A 34 -7.68 10.95 -2.30
C GLY A 34 -8.14 9.83 -1.38
N GLU A 35 -8.22 8.60 -1.90
CA GLU A 35 -8.60 7.40 -1.14
C GLU A 35 -7.40 6.76 -0.43
N LEU A 36 -6.19 7.23 -0.69
CA LEU A 36 -5.00 6.90 0.08
C LEU A 36 -4.70 8.01 1.10
N PRO A 37 -4.04 7.68 2.22
CA PRO A 37 -3.56 8.69 3.15
C PRO A 37 -2.58 9.65 2.46
N PRO A 38 -2.41 10.88 3.00
CA PRO A 38 -1.41 11.80 2.51
C PRO A 38 -0.02 11.15 2.51
N GLU A 39 0.77 11.45 1.48
CA GLU A 39 2.16 11.00 1.42
C GLU A 39 2.98 11.59 2.58
N ASP A 40 3.68 10.72 3.32
CA ASP A 40 4.58 11.12 4.39
C ASP A 40 5.76 11.94 3.87
N LYS A 41 6.22 11.58 2.68
CA LYS A 41 7.35 12.23 2.03
C LYS A 41 7.25 12.10 0.52
N GLN A 42 7.91 13.02 -0.17
CA GLN A 42 8.07 12.94 -1.61
C GLN A 42 9.58 12.89 -1.92
N PHE A 43 10.04 11.77 -2.48
CA PHE A 43 11.39 11.65 -2.98
C PHE A 43 11.41 12.08 -4.45
N GLY A 44 11.82 13.32 -4.71
CA GLY A 44 11.77 13.91 -6.05
C GLY A 44 10.34 14.01 -6.57
N ARG A 45 9.98 13.20 -7.57
CA ARG A 45 8.61 13.12 -8.12
C ARG A 45 7.82 11.91 -7.60
N SER A 46 8.43 11.06 -6.79
CA SER A 46 7.83 9.82 -6.28
C SER A 46 7.26 10.04 -4.88
N PRO A 47 5.93 9.94 -4.69
CA PRO A 47 5.33 9.96 -3.36
C PRO A 47 5.66 8.65 -2.65
N VAL A 48 5.93 8.76 -1.36
CA VAL A 48 6.17 7.62 -0.48
C VAL A 48 5.44 7.78 0.84
N TRP A 49 5.16 6.64 1.48
CA TRP A 49 4.48 6.56 2.76
C TRP A 49 5.35 5.78 3.72
N ARG A 50 5.22 6.03 5.02
CA ARG A 50 5.75 5.09 5.99
C ARG A 50 4.87 3.84 5.99
N PRO A 51 5.43 2.64 6.22
CA PRO A 51 4.62 1.43 6.37
C PRO A 51 3.51 1.62 7.39
N ALA A 52 3.82 2.23 8.55
CA ALA A 52 2.86 2.52 9.61
C ALA A 52 1.65 3.36 9.14
N THR A 53 1.85 4.33 8.24
CA THR A 53 0.78 5.18 7.70
C THR A 53 -0.20 4.36 6.85
N ILE A 54 0.33 3.42 6.06
CA ILE A 54 -0.48 2.56 5.19
C ILE A 54 -1.16 1.46 6.00
N LEU A 55 -0.44 0.86 6.95
CA LEU A 55 -0.96 -0.18 7.84
C LEU A 55 -2.07 0.34 8.76
N ALA A 56 -2.01 1.60 9.18
CA ALA A 56 -3.07 2.24 9.96
C ALA A 56 -4.27 2.69 9.11
N HIS A 57 -4.15 2.67 7.78
CA HIS A 57 -5.20 3.14 6.89
C HIS A 57 -6.14 2.00 6.48
N GLN A 58 -7.40 2.10 6.90
CA GLN A 58 -8.45 1.19 6.44
C GLN A 58 -8.99 1.64 5.08
N ARG A 59 -8.86 0.77 4.08
CA ARG A 59 -9.30 1.08 2.71
C ARG A 59 -10.81 1.25 2.61
N PRO A 60 -11.31 2.29 1.91
CA PRO A 60 -12.73 2.39 1.56
C PRO A 60 -13.10 1.27 0.57
N GLY A 61 -13.68 0.19 1.08
CA GLY A 61 -14.06 -1.01 0.30
C GLY A 61 -13.62 -2.34 0.91
N GLN A 62 -12.78 -2.35 1.95
CA GLN A 62 -12.47 -3.55 2.73
C GLN A 62 -13.59 -3.85 3.75
N GLY A 63 -14.76 -4.23 3.22
CA GLY A 63 -15.80 -4.95 3.95
C GLY A 63 -16.10 -6.33 3.36
N ALA A 64 -15.40 -6.75 2.29
CA ALA A 64 -15.85 -7.90 1.49
C ALA A 64 -14.79 -8.94 1.09
N ARG A 65 -13.48 -8.81 1.40
CA ARG A 65 -12.52 -9.93 1.23
C ARG A 65 -11.34 -9.85 2.21
N THR A 66 -11.50 -10.55 3.33
CA THR A 66 -10.44 -10.98 4.25
C THR A 66 -10.02 -12.39 3.85
N ASP A 67 -9.26 -12.56 2.76
CA ASP A 67 -8.92 -13.93 2.31
C ASP A 67 -7.51 -14.14 1.74
N LEU A 68 -6.71 -13.12 1.42
CA LEU A 68 -5.36 -13.36 0.93
C LEU A 68 -4.30 -12.75 1.84
N GLN A 69 -3.74 -13.57 2.73
CA GLN A 69 -2.37 -14.05 2.55
C GLN A 69 -1.98 -14.98 3.71
N GLU A 70 -2.44 -16.22 3.59
CA GLU A 70 -1.67 -17.39 3.97
C GLU A 70 -0.64 -17.62 2.85
N ASP A 71 0.62 -17.26 3.08
CA ASP A 71 1.74 -17.88 2.36
C ASP A 71 2.83 -18.21 3.37
N THR A 72 2.67 -19.42 3.89
CA THR A 72 3.68 -20.31 4.42
C THR A 72 5.01 -20.18 3.70
N LYS A 73 6.11 -20.09 4.47
CA LYS A 73 7.40 -20.54 3.99
C LYS A 73 8.04 -21.49 5.01
N THR A 74 7.96 -22.77 4.63
CA THR A 74 8.72 -23.93 5.10
C THR A 74 10.22 -23.70 5.07
#